data_AF-A0A920TL72-F1
#
_entry.id   AF-A0A920TL72-F1
#
_cell.length_a   1.000
_cell.length_b   1.000
_cell.length_c   1.000
_cell.angle_alpha   90.00
_cell.angle_beta   90.00
_cell.angle_gamma   90.00
#
_symmetry.space_group_name_H-M   'P 1'
#
loop_
_entity.id
_entity.type
_entity.pdbx_description
1 polymer ?
#
loop_
_entity_poly.entity_id
_entity_poly.type
_entity_poly.pdbx_seq_one_letter_code
_entity_poly.pdbx_strand_id
1 'polypeptide(L)'
;MDHPEKSICLDGLPDFTCLPGEGHHLRGAIIISPSYDYLERAYDDAKYGNFSQEPYLDIILPSVLDPDMAPPGKHVMSCFVQYVPYNIKGGWDDQKREAFGDAVINALARFAPNIKELYFIGRYLRLQILNQLLA
;
A
#
# COMPACT_ATOMS: atom_id res chain seq x y z
N MET A 1 6.69 -10.33 13.04
CA MET A 1 7.06 -8.98 13.51
C MET A 1 7.66 -8.25 12.33
N ASP A 2 7.18 -7.04 12.09
CA ASP A 2 7.40 -6.09 10.98
C ASP A 2 7.01 -6.54 9.56
N HIS A 3 5.80 -6.10 9.15
CA HIS A 3 5.37 -6.05 7.76
C HIS A 3 5.83 -4.73 7.14
N PRO A 4 6.26 -4.71 5.87
CA PRO A 4 6.69 -3.48 5.22
C PRO A 4 5.48 -2.58 4.93
N GLU A 5 5.35 -1.49 5.69
CA GLU A 5 4.41 -0.39 5.43
C GLU A 5 5.11 0.66 4.57
N LYS A 6 4.45 1.11 3.50
CA LYS A 6 4.96 2.16 2.61
C LYS A 6 4.14 3.43 2.80
N SER A 7 4.76 4.48 3.30
CA SER A 7 4.22 5.83 3.28
C SER A 7 4.67 6.55 2.01
N ILE A 8 3.71 7.17 1.35
CA ILE A 8 3.82 7.81 0.04
C ILE A 8 3.31 9.25 0.17
N CYS A 9 4.10 10.21 -0.29
CA CYS A 9 3.63 11.58 -0.47
C CYS A 9 3.11 11.74 -1.90
N LEU A 10 1.87 12.22 -2.02
CA LEU A 10 1.13 12.43 -3.27
C LEU A 10 0.91 13.93 -3.48
N ASP A 11 0.81 14.36 -4.74
CA ASP A 11 0.44 15.72 -5.13
C ASP A 11 -1.05 15.90 -5.48
N GLY A 12 -1.85 14.88 -5.18
CA GLY A 12 -3.29 14.84 -5.27
C GLY A 12 -3.84 13.64 -4.50
N LEU A 13 -5.16 13.47 -4.51
CA LEU A 13 -5.81 12.30 -3.90
C LEU A 13 -6.02 11.18 -4.92
N PRO A 14 -5.94 9.90 -4.50
CA PRO A 14 -6.36 8.80 -5.36
C PRO A 14 -7.86 8.91 -5.67
N ASP A 15 -8.22 8.63 -6.92
CA ASP A 15 -9.60 8.63 -7.40
C ASP A 15 -10.04 7.19 -7.69
N PHE A 16 -10.84 6.63 -6.77
CA PHE A 16 -11.22 5.22 -6.83
C PHE A 16 -12.40 5.01 -7.78
N THR A 17 -12.24 4.12 -8.75
CA THR A 17 -13.25 3.85 -9.78
C THR A 17 -14.59 3.33 -9.23
N CYS A 18 -14.58 2.67 -8.06
CA CYS A 18 -15.79 2.17 -7.40
C CYS A 18 -16.57 3.27 -6.65
N LEU A 19 -15.91 4.37 -6.28
CA LEU A 19 -16.52 5.51 -5.62
C LEU A 19 -15.73 6.79 -5.95
N PRO A 20 -15.94 7.39 -7.14
CA PRO A 20 -15.10 8.47 -7.62
C PRO A 20 -15.26 9.79 -6.86
N GLY A 21 -14.22 10.62 -6.93
CA GLY A 21 -14.15 11.96 -6.38
C GLY A 21 -13.83 12.02 -4.89
N GLU A 22 -13.74 13.23 -4.36
CA GLU A 22 -13.50 13.43 -2.93
C GLU A 22 -14.72 13.05 -2.09
N GLY A 23 -14.52 12.33 -0.99
CA GLY A 23 -15.61 11.95 -0.11
C GLY A 23 -15.17 11.36 1.22
N HIS A 24 -16.14 11.01 2.06
CA HIS A 24 -15.90 10.42 3.38
C HIS A 24 -15.10 9.11 3.34
N HIS A 25 -15.12 8.39 2.21
CA HIS A 25 -14.35 7.17 2.02
C HIS A 25 -12.83 7.40 2.08
N LEU A 26 -12.34 8.61 1.75
CA LEU A 26 -10.92 8.98 1.88
C LEU A 26 -10.51 9.34 3.31
N ARG A 27 -11.47 9.42 4.24
CA ARG A 27 -11.25 9.74 5.67
C ARG A 27 -11.19 8.50 6.56
N GLY A 28 -11.34 7.31 5.98
CA GLY A 28 -11.30 6.03 6.69
C GLY A 28 -10.19 5.12 6.18
N ALA A 29 -10.30 3.83 6.51
CA ALA A 29 -9.47 2.78 5.94
C ALA A 29 -10.05 2.31 4.61
N ILE A 30 -9.19 2.16 3.61
CA ILE A 30 -9.52 1.67 2.27
C ILE A 30 -8.81 0.34 2.08
N ILE A 31 -9.58 -0.71 1.83
CA ILE A 31 -9.06 -2.08 1.73
C ILE A 31 -9.20 -2.57 0.29
N ILE A 32 -8.11 -3.09 -0.27
CA ILE A 32 -8.09 -3.78 -1.56
C ILE A 32 -7.96 -5.28 -1.33
N SER A 33 -9.09 -5.96 -1.41
CA SER A 33 -9.24 -7.42 -1.25
C SER A 33 -10.47 -7.94 -2.04
N PRO A 34 -10.47 -7.84 -3.38
CA PRO A 34 -11.67 -7.99 -4.20
C PRO A 34 -12.34 -9.37 -4.15
N SER A 35 -11.61 -10.41 -3.76
CA SER A 35 -12.16 -11.76 -3.58
C SER A 35 -11.30 -12.63 -2.65
N TYR A 36 -11.84 -13.76 -2.20
CA TYR A 36 -11.05 -14.77 -1.46
C TYR A 36 -9.90 -15.30 -2.31
N ASP A 37 -10.14 -15.65 -3.57
CA ASP A 37 -9.08 -16.12 -4.48
C ASP A 37 -7.93 -15.11 -4.63
N TYR A 38 -8.22 -13.80 -4.55
CA TYR A 38 -7.19 -12.76 -4.57
C TYR A 38 -6.30 -12.85 -3.33
N LEU A 39 -6.91 -13.00 -2.15
CA LEU A 39 -6.18 -13.14 -0.88
C LEU A 39 -5.38 -14.44 -0.83
N GLU A 40 -5.96 -15.55 -1.28
CA GLU A 40 -5.30 -16.86 -1.32
C GLU A 40 -4.09 -16.84 -2.25
N ARG A 41 -4.20 -16.24 -3.44
CA ARG A 41 -3.04 -16.08 -4.34
C ARG A 41 -1.94 -15.24 -3.70
N ALA A 42 -2.28 -14.12 -3.07
CA ALA A 42 -1.30 -13.28 -2.41
C ALA A 42 -0.59 -14.02 -1.26
N TYR A 43 -1.33 -14.83 -0.51
CA TYR A 43 -0.78 -15.70 0.53
C TYR A 43 0.11 -16.82 -0.05
N ASP A 44 -0.31 -17.47 -1.13
CA ASP A 44 0.46 -18.56 -1.75
C ASP A 44 1.79 -18.07 -2.31
N ASP A 45 1.82 -16.91 -2.98
CA ASP A 45 3.07 -16.27 -3.40
C ASP A 45 4.04 -16.15 -2.22
N ALA A 46 3.52 -15.65 -1.08
CA ALA A 46 4.28 -15.47 0.15
C ALA A 46 4.79 -16.78 0.72
N LYS A 47 3.92 -17.79 0.78
CA LYS A 47 4.22 -19.14 1.27
C LYS A 47 5.36 -19.80 0.48
N TYR A 48 5.45 -19.52 -0.81
CA TYR A 48 6.54 -20.01 -1.68
C TYR A 48 7.74 -19.05 -1.79
N GLY A 49 7.79 -18.02 -0.92
CA GLY A 49 8.93 -17.12 -0.78
C GLY A 49 8.97 -15.99 -1.80
N ASN A 50 7.86 -15.63 -2.44
CA ASN A 50 7.76 -14.48 -3.33
C ASN A 50 6.83 -13.42 -2.74
N PHE A 51 6.95 -12.17 -3.17
CA PHE A 51 5.90 -11.18 -2.90
C PHE A 51 4.86 -11.25 -4.02
N SER A 52 3.60 -10.97 -3.69
CA SER A 52 2.53 -10.99 -4.69
C SER A 52 2.58 -9.78 -5.63
N GLN A 53 2.19 -10.01 -6.89
CA GLN A 53 1.92 -8.94 -7.86
C GLN A 53 0.52 -8.33 -7.67
N GLU A 54 -0.34 -9.01 -6.90
CA GLU A 54 -1.68 -8.58 -6.53
C GLU A 54 -1.80 -8.59 -4.99
N PRO A 55 -1.02 -7.78 -4.25
CA PRO A 55 -1.01 -7.83 -2.80
C PRO A 55 -2.33 -7.32 -2.19
N TYR A 56 -2.65 -7.80 -0.98
CA TYR A 56 -3.61 -7.14 -0.10
C TYR A 56 -3.07 -5.77 0.31
N LEU A 57 -3.92 -4.75 0.24
CA LEU A 57 -3.58 -3.39 0.67
C LEU A 57 -4.60 -2.87 1.68
N ASP A 58 -4.11 -2.32 2.77
CA ASP A 58 -4.87 -1.49 3.71
C ASP A 58 -4.28 -0.09 3.69
N ILE A 59 -5.11 0.89 3.32
CA ILE A 59 -4.68 2.21 2.90
C ILE A 59 -5.38 3.27 3.75
N ILE A 60 -4.60 4.23 4.23
CA ILE A 60 -5.09 5.41 4.93
C ILE A 60 -4.49 6.69 4.35
N LEU A 61 -5.25 7.78 4.37
CA LEU A 61 -4.83 9.11 3.91
C LEU A 61 -4.87 10.09 5.09
N PRO A 62 -3.94 10.00 6.06
CA PRO A 62 -4.02 10.76 7.30
C PRO A 62 -4.07 12.27 7.09
N SER A 63 -3.43 12.80 6.04
CA SER A 63 -3.45 14.24 5.77
C SER A 63 -4.80 14.79 5.29
N VAL A 64 -5.77 13.91 4.98
CA VAL A 64 -7.16 14.32 4.72
C VAL A 64 -7.86 14.68 6.03
N LEU A 65 -7.45 14.08 7.15
CA LEU A 65 -7.95 14.37 8.49
C LEU A 65 -7.15 15.48 9.17
N ASP A 66 -5.82 15.45 9.00
CA ASP A 66 -4.90 16.43 9.57
C ASP A 66 -4.02 17.06 8.47
N PRO A 67 -4.44 18.19 7.88
CA PRO A 67 -3.73 18.83 6.78
C PRO A 67 -2.27 19.20 7.10
N ASP A 68 -1.90 19.38 8.37
CA ASP A 68 -0.54 19.74 8.79
C ASP A 68 0.45 18.56 8.63
N MET A 69 -0.04 17.34 8.37
CA MET A 69 0.79 16.17 8.08
C MET A 69 1.44 16.20 6.68
N ALA A 70 1.04 17.12 5.81
CA ALA A 70 1.62 17.28 4.47
C ALA A 70 1.80 18.76 4.13
N PRO A 71 2.76 19.12 3.25
CA PRO A 71 2.80 20.47 2.69
C PRO A 71 1.48 20.85 2.00
N PRO A 72 1.15 22.15 1.90
CA PRO A 72 -0.08 22.59 1.23
C PRO A 72 -0.23 22.01 -0.19
N GLY A 73 -1.40 21.44 -0.47
CA GLY A 73 -1.71 20.79 -1.74
C GLY A 73 -1.03 19.43 -1.95
N LYS A 74 -0.42 18.85 -0.91
CA LYS A 74 0.12 17.49 -0.90
C LYS A 74 -0.64 16.62 0.08
N HIS A 75 -0.55 15.30 -0.12
CA HIS A 75 -1.17 14.32 0.75
C HIS A 75 -0.18 13.23 1.18
N VAL A 76 -0.35 12.73 2.39
CA VAL A 76 0.32 11.51 2.84
C VAL A 76 -0.67 10.35 2.71
N MET A 77 -0.25 9.30 2.01
CA MET A 77 -0.93 8.02 1.92
C MET A 77 -0.05 6.96 2.58
N SER A 78 -0.59 6.18 3.50
CA SER A 78 0.10 5.00 4.05
C SER A 78 -0.57 3.73 3.53
N CYS A 79 0.25 2.79 3.06
CA CYS A 79 -0.19 1.48 2.59
C CYS A 79 0.47 0.40 3.43
N PHE A 80 -0.36 -0.33 4.18
CA PHE A 80 0.02 -1.56 4.84
C PHE A 80 -0.22 -2.75 3.90
N VAL A 81 0.83 -3.56 3.70
CA VAL A 81 0.81 -4.68 2.75
C VAL A 81 0.91 -6.00 3.51
N GLN A 82 -0.09 -6.87 3.32
CA GLN A 82 -0.07 -8.20 3.95
C GLN A 82 0.58 -9.26 3.05
N TYR A 83 0.99 -10.35 3.68
CA TYR A 83 1.62 -11.51 3.04
C TYR A 83 2.93 -11.17 2.31
N VAL A 84 3.76 -10.32 2.91
CA VAL A 84 5.13 -10.09 2.42
C VAL A 84 6.10 -10.97 3.22
N PRO A 85 6.82 -11.91 2.58
CA PRO A 85 7.77 -12.75 3.30
C PRO A 85 8.93 -11.94 3.86
N TYR A 86 9.35 -12.26 5.09
CA TYR A 86 10.56 -11.70 5.68
C TYR A 86 11.80 -12.03 4.83
N ASN A 87 11.93 -13.30 4.46
CA ASN A 87 12.92 -13.76 3.49
C ASN A 87 12.20 -14.14 2.20
N ILE A 88 12.54 -13.48 1.10
CA ILE A 88 12.13 -13.92 -0.23
C ILE A 88 13.18 -14.84 -0.85
N LYS A 89 12.78 -15.62 -1.85
CA LYS A 89 13.64 -16.55 -2.57
C LYS A 89 14.82 -15.79 -3.20
N GLY A 90 16.03 -16.23 -2.86
CA GLY A 90 17.26 -15.57 -3.26
C GLY A 90 17.52 -14.22 -2.55
N GLY A 91 16.84 -13.93 -1.44
CA GLY A 91 17.06 -12.75 -0.61
C GLY A 91 16.50 -11.44 -1.18
N TRP A 92 16.41 -10.42 -0.32
CA TRP A 92 16.05 -9.07 -0.71
C TRP A 92 17.28 -8.32 -1.25
N ASP A 93 17.16 -7.81 -2.46
CA ASP A 93 18.07 -6.84 -3.08
C ASP A 93 17.28 -5.59 -3.50
N ASP A 94 17.98 -4.57 -4.00
CA ASP A 94 17.35 -3.31 -4.37
C ASP A 94 16.37 -3.45 -5.53
N GLN A 95 16.67 -4.33 -6.49
CA GLN A 95 15.80 -4.63 -7.62
C GLN A 95 14.47 -5.24 -7.15
N LYS A 96 14.50 -6.19 -6.22
CA LYS A 96 13.29 -6.81 -5.67
C LYS A 96 12.52 -5.86 -4.77
N ARG A 97 13.19 -4.98 -4.03
CA ARG A 97 12.52 -3.91 -3.25
C ARG A 97 11.80 -2.93 -4.18
N GLU A 98 12.41 -2.58 -5.29
CA GLU A 98 11.82 -1.74 -6.33
C GLU A 98 10.63 -2.43 -7.00
N ALA A 99 10.80 -3.68 -7.44
CA ALA A 99 9.73 -4.48 -8.04
C ALA A 99 8.55 -4.68 -7.07
N PHE A 100 8.79 -4.82 -5.77
CA PHE A 100 7.73 -4.83 -4.76
C PHE A 100 7.05 -3.45 -4.63
N GLY A 101 7.78 -2.35 -4.82
CA GLY A 101 7.19 -1.00 -4.99
C GLY A 101 6.22 -0.96 -6.15
N ASP A 102 6.68 -1.40 -7.30
CA ASP A 102 5.90 -1.36 -8.53
C ASP A 102 4.67 -2.27 -8.43
N ALA A 103 4.79 -3.44 -7.80
CA ALA A 103 3.65 -4.34 -7.54
C ALA A 103 2.54 -3.65 -6.73
N VAL A 104 2.90 -2.96 -5.64
CA VAL A 104 1.94 -2.21 -4.81
C VAL A 104 1.27 -1.10 -5.61
N ILE A 105 2.04 -0.31 -6.36
CA ILE A 105 1.49 0.78 -7.18
C ILE A 105 0.62 0.25 -8.31
N ASN A 106 1.02 -0.82 -8.98
CA ASN A 106 0.26 -1.44 -10.06
C ASN A 106 -1.05 -2.02 -9.54
N ALA A 107 -1.06 -2.67 -8.36
CA ALA A 107 -2.27 -3.14 -7.74
C ALA A 107 -3.22 -1.99 -7.39
N LEU A 108 -2.71 -0.92 -6.76
CA LEU A 108 -3.49 0.27 -6.46
C LEU A 108 -4.05 0.94 -7.72
N ALA A 109 -3.25 1.05 -8.78
CA ALA A 109 -3.64 1.68 -10.04
C ALA A 109 -4.78 0.96 -10.78
N ARG A 110 -5.05 -0.30 -10.47
CA ARG A 110 -6.24 -1.00 -11.01
C ARG A 110 -7.54 -0.45 -10.44
N PHE A 111 -7.49 0.11 -9.23
CA PHE A 111 -8.65 0.65 -8.53
C PHE A 111 -8.67 2.18 -8.51
N ALA A 112 -7.50 2.82 -8.47
CA ALA A 112 -7.30 4.26 -8.58
C ALA A 112 -6.27 4.60 -9.69
N PRO A 113 -6.67 4.62 -10.97
CA PRO A 113 -5.74 4.75 -12.10
C PRO A 113 -4.87 6.01 -12.08
N ASN A 114 -5.40 7.11 -11.55
CA ASN A 114 -4.69 8.38 -11.42
C ASN A 114 -3.46 8.30 -10.51
N ILE A 115 -3.33 7.27 -9.66
CA ILE A 115 -2.19 7.11 -8.74
C ILE A 115 -0.84 7.09 -9.46
N LYS A 116 -0.79 6.66 -10.73
CA LYS A 116 0.46 6.62 -11.52
C LYS A 116 0.91 8.00 -11.97
N GLU A 117 -0.01 8.95 -12.02
CA GLU A 117 0.23 10.34 -12.42
C GLU A 117 0.59 11.21 -11.20
N LEU A 118 0.25 10.75 -9.99
CA LEU A 118 0.57 11.48 -8.76
C LEU A 118 2.07 11.42 -8.47
N TYR A 119 2.68 12.56 -8.20
CA TYR A 119 4.12 12.67 -7.98
C TYR A 119 4.52 12.13 -6.60
N PHE A 120 5.33 11.07 -6.60
CA PHE A 120 5.83 10.37 -5.41
C PHE A 120 7.02 11.12 -4.79
N ILE A 121 6.79 12.00 -3.81
CA ILE A 121 7.87 12.82 -3.21
C ILE A 121 8.79 12.01 -2.26
N GLY A 122 8.43 10.78 -1.89
CA GLY A 122 9.32 9.90 -1.13
C GLY A 122 8.72 8.54 -0.88
N ARG A 123 9.54 7.49 -0.97
CA ARG A 123 9.23 6.12 -0.56
C ARG A 123 9.76 5.95 0.87
N TYR A 124 8.95 6.23 1.88
CA TYR A 124 9.36 5.96 3.27
C TYR A 124 8.77 4.64 3.73
N LEU A 125 9.63 3.65 3.97
CA LEU A 125 9.25 2.48 4.75
C LEU A 125 9.19 2.93 6.22
N ARG A 126 7.99 3.12 6.76
CA ARG A 126 7.82 3.36 8.20
C ARG A 126 7.57 2.01 8.84
N LEU A 127 8.44 1.58 9.74
CA LEU A 127 8.20 0.37 10.53
C LEU A 127 7.20 0.74 11.64
N GLN A 128 5.91 0.49 11.44
CA GLN A 128 4.98 0.46 12.58
C GLN A 128 5.05 -0.90 13.25
N ILE A 129 5.58 -0.90 14.47
CA ILE A 129 5.47 -2.01 15.43
C ILE A 129 3.99 -2.13 15.80
N LEU A 130 3.25 -2.96 15.07
CA LEU A 130 1.96 -3.44 15.56
C LEU A 130 2.22 -4.67 16.41
N ASN A 131 2.28 -4.49 17.73
CA ASN A 131 2.21 -5.59 18.70
C ASN A 131 0.95 -6.41 18.39
N GLN A 132 1.09 -7.64 17.92
CA GLN A 132 0.00 -8.61 17.99
C GLN A 132 0.21 -9.48 19.24
N LEU A 133 -0.68 -9.27 20.21
CA LEU A 133 -1.22 -10.37 20.99
C LEU A 133 -1.78 -11.38 19.99
N LEU A 134 -1.06 -12.49 19.80
CA LEU A 134 -1.61 -13.84 19.69
C LEU A 134 -0.43 -14.78 19.96
N ALA A 135 -0.51 -15.43 21.13
CA ALA A 135 0.31 -16.55 21.53
C ALA A 135 -0.02 -17.80 20.69
#